data_AF-X6F1C1-F1
#
_entry.id   AF-X6F1C1-F1
#
_cell.length_a   1.000
_cell.length_b   1.000
_cell.length_c   1.000
_cell.angle_alpha   90.00
_cell.angle_beta   90.00
_cell.angle_gamma   90.00
#
_symmetry.space_group_name_H-M   'P 1'
#
loop_
_entity.id
_entity.type
_entity.pdbx_description
1 polymer ?
#
loop_
_entity_poly.entity_id
_entity_poly.type
_entity_poly.pdbx_seq_one_letter_code
_entity_poly.pdbx_strand_id
1 'polypeptide(L)'
;MDLCHEEARTPFDLSRGPLIRARLIRLADEEHVFQLTQHHIVSDGWSMGVLMRELSQLYRAFEAGQDDPLPPLAIQYPDYAAWQRQWLSGERLQSQAQYWRNALSGAPARLALPTDRVRPAQQSFAGATVPIVIDADLTRRLKRLSRQHGTTLFMTVLAAWAAVLSRLSGQDDVVIGVPSANRGRREIEELIGFFVNTTCRSSRSSRSRSRPGILITRRCSR
;
A
#
# COMPACT_ATOMS: atom_id res chain seq x y z
N MET A 1 3.98 -27.24 5.08
CA MET A 1 3.56 -26.22 4.07
C MET A 1 2.05 -26.18 3.92
N ASP A 2 1.36 -27.31 3.84
CA ASP A 2 -0.11 -27.36 3.66
C ASP A 2 -0.90 -26.66 4.79
N LEU A 3 -0.52 -26.89 6.06
CA LEU A 3 -1.12 -26.22 7.22
C LEU A 3 -1.05 -24.69 7.13
N CYS A 4 0.07 -24.15 6.63
CA CYS A 4 0.24 -22.72 6.50
C CYS A 4 -0.68 -22.14 5.42
N HIS A 5 -0.76 -22.83 4.29
CA HIS A 5 -1.61 -22.44 3.17
C HIS A 5 -3.10 -22.52 3.52
N GLU A 6 -3.52 -23.56 4.23
CA GLU A 6 -4.89 -23.73 4.68
C GLU A 6 -5.32 -22.60 5.63
N GLU A 7 -4.48 -22.30 6.63
CA GLU A 7 -4.76 -21.22 7.58
C GLU A 7 -4.88 -19.87 6.86
N ALA A 8 -3.94 -19.56 5.96
CA ALA A 8 -3.92 -18.28 5.24
C ALA A 8 -5.13 -18.10 4.31
N ARG A 9 -5.72 -19.20 3.84
CA ARG A 9 -6.89 -19.20 2.95
C ARG A 9 -8.22 -19.30 3.70
N THR A 10 -8.18 -19.59 5.01
CA THR A 10 -9.38 -19.67 5.83
C THR A 10 -9.99 -18.28 5.96
N PRO A 11 -11.25 -18.05 5.55
CA PRO A 11 -11.86 -16.73 5.61
C PRO A 11 -12.05 -16.27 7.06
N PHE A 12 -12.23 -14.97 7.25
CA PHE A 12 -12.67 -14.39 8.51
C PHE A 12 -14.15 -14.02 8.41
N ASP A 13 -14.90 -14.25 9.49
CA ASP A 13 -16.22 -13.66 9.67
C ASP A 13 -16.06 -12.23 10.21
N LEU A 14 -16.31 -11.23 9.38
CA LEU A 14 -16.16 -9.82 9.76
C LEU A 14 -17.15 -9.37 10.84
N SER A 15 -18.25 -10.11 11.02
CA SER A 15 -19.24 -9.84 12.07
C SER A 15 -18.87 -10.47 13.40
N ARG A 16 -17.98 -11.48 13.40
CA ARG A 16 -17.60 -12.26 14.58
C ARG A 16 -16.08 -12.34 14.65
N GLY A 17 -15.48 -11.38 15.36
CA GLY A 17 -14.05 -11.39 15.68
C GLY A 17 -13.64 -12.59 16.53
N PRO A 18 -12.33 -12.83 16.72
CA PRO A 18 -11.21 -11.96 16.34
C PRO A 18 -10.83 -12.05 14.85
N LEU A 19 -10.35 -10.92 14.29
CA LEU A 19 -9.89 -10.81 12.89
C LEU A 19 -8.39 -11.04 12.72
N ILE A 20 -7.82 -11.76 13.69
CA ILE A 20 -6.41 -12.16 13.75
C ILE A 20 -6.35 -13.59 14.30
N ARG A 21 -5.48 -14.41 13.72
CA ARG A 21 -5.22 -15.79 14.13
C ARG A 21 -3.73 -16.04 14.15
N ALA A 22 -3.28 -16.76 15.18
CA ALA A 22 -1.92 -17.23 15.29
C ALA A 22 -1.88 -18.77 15.27
N ARG A 23 -0.82 -19.32 14.67
CA ARG A 23 -0.48 -20.74 14.71
C ARG A 23 1.03 -20.86 14.95
N LEU A 24 1.41 -21.72 15.89
CA LEU A 24 2.79 -22.16 16.06
C LEU A 24 2.88 -23.60 15.57
N ILE A 25 3.70 -23.82 14.55
CA ILE A 25 3.89 -25.12 13.91
C ILE A 25 5.29 -25.59 14.30
N ARG A 26 5.36 -26.70 15.04
CA ARG A 26 6.63 -27.34 15.39
C ARG A 26 7.09 -28.21 14.23
N LEU A 27 8.28 -27.96 13.71
CA LEU A 27 8.93 -28.74 12.65
C LEU A 27 9.88 -29.78 13.26
N ALA A 28 10.61 -29.39 14.30
CA ALA A 28 11.51 -30.24 15.08
C ALA A 28 11.61 -29.71 16.53
N ASP A 29 12.53 -30.24 17.33
CA ASP A 29 12.65 -29.83 18.73
C ASP A 29 12.98 -28.35 18.92
N GLU A 30 13.87 -27.82 18.09
CA GLU A 30 14.32 -26.42 18.11
C GLU A 30 13.86 -25.62 16.88
N GLU A 31 13.05 -26.23 16.02
CA GLU A 31 12.61 -25.62 14.76
C GLU A 31 11.10 -25.41 14.75
N HIS A 32 10.69 -24.13 14.62
CA HIS A 32 9.29 -23.74 14.68
C HIS A 32 8.97 -22.70 13.61
N VAL A 33 7.74 -22.73 13.11
CA VAL A 33 7.16 -21.70 12.24
C VAL A 33 6.03 -21.03 12.99
N PHE A 34 6.17 -19.74 13.24
CA PHE A 34 5.10 -18.90 13.76
C PHE A 34 4.38 -18.20 12.60
N GLN A 35 3.09 -18.49 12.44
CA GLN A 35 2.24 -17.88 11.43
C GLN A 35 1.20 -16.99 12.09
N LEU A 36 1.16 -15.74 11.64
CA LEU A 36 0.18 -14.75 12.05
C LEU A 36 -0.58 -14.26 10.83
N THR A 37 -1.90 -14.50 10.83
CA THR A 37 -2.79 -14.11 9.75
C THR A 37 -3.84 -13.16 10.28
N GLN A 38 -4.07 -12.09 9.54
CA GLN A 38 -4.96 -11.02 9.95
C GLN A 38 -5.76 -10.50 8.76
N HIS A 39 -6.99 -10.08 9.02
CA HIS A 39 -7.79 -9.42 8.00
C HIS A 39 -7.26 -7.99 7.77
N HIS A 40 -7.11 -7.59 6.50
CA HIS A 40 -6.55 -6.28 6.15
C HIS A 40 -7.41 -5.09 6.65
N ILE A 41 -8.64 -5.32 7.12
CA ILE A 41 -9.49 -4.29 7.73
C ILE A 41 -8.97 -3.80 9.10
N VAL A 42 -8.20 -4.64 9.82
CA VAL A 42 -7.67 -4.30 11.15
C VAL A 42 -6.18 -3.97 11.15
N SER A 43 -5.50 -4.09 10.01
CA SER A 43 -4.07 -3.83 9.91
C SER A 43 -3.65 -3.45 8.50
N ASP A 44 -2.54 -2.73 8.37
CA ASP A 44 -1.84 -2.44 7.12
C ASP A 44 -0.36 -2.87 7.19
N GLY A 45 0.40 -2.57 6.13
CA GLY A 45 1.83 -2.92 6.08
C GLY A 45 2.68 -2.23 7.16
N TRP A 46 2.29 -1.04 7.62
CA TRP A 46 2.97 -0.36 8.71
C TRP A 46 2.67 -1.01 10.06
N SER A 47 1.40 -1.31 10.30
CA SER A 47 0.92 -2.05 11.47
C SER A 47 1.64 -3.40 11.65
N MET A 48 1.97 -4.09 10.56
CA MET A 48 2.75 -5.34 10.64
C MET A 48 4.15 -5.13 11.25
N GLY A 49 4.82 -4.03 10.89
CA GLY A 49 6.12 -3.68 11.48
C GLY A 49 6.04 -3.33 12.96
N VAL A 50 4.96 -2.66 13.37
CA VAL A 50 4.66 -2.39 14.79
C VAL A 50 4.44 -3.71 15.55
N LEU A 51 3.53 -4.54 15.06
CA LEU A 51 3.15 -5.81 15.67
C LEU A 51 4.33 -6.76 15.86
N MET A 52 5.17 -6.93 14.84
CA MET A 52 6.36 -7.80 14.94
C MET A 52 7.39 -7.27 15.95
N ARG A 53 7.56 -5.95 16.02
CA ARG A 53 8.47 -5.31 16.98
C ARG A 53 7.97 -5.46 18.42
N GLU A 54 6.68 -5.26 18.65
CA GLU A 54 6.05 -5.39 19.97
C GLU A 54 6.00 -6.84 20.43
N LEU A 55 5.63 -7.76 19.54
CA LEU A 55 5.67 -9.21 19.81
C LEU A 55 7.06 -9.66 20.25
N SER A 56 8.12 -9.17 19.57
CA SER A 56 9.50 -9.51 19.93
C SER A 56 9.91 -8.96 21.30
N GLN A 57 9.43 -7.78 21.68
CA GLN A 57 9.71 -7.18 22.99
C GLN A 57 8.98 -7.92 24.11
N LEU A 58 7.68 -8.16 23.94
CA LEU A 58 6.85 -8.92 24.87
C LEU A 58 7.39 -10.33 25.09
N TYR A 59 7.77 -11.01 24.00
CA TYR A 59 8.33 -12.35 24.09
C TYR A 59 9.58 -12.40 24.99
N ARG A 60 10.53 -11.49 24.78
CA ARG A 60 11.76 -11.43 25.57
C ARG A 60 11.52 -11.07 27.04
N ALA A 61 10.61 -10.13 27.29
CA ALA A 61 10.26 -9.73 28.67
C ALA A 61 9.64 -10.91 29.42
N PHE A 62 8.66 -11.58 28.82
CA PHE A 62 7.99 -12.72 29.45
C PHE A 62 8.87 -13.96 29.57
N GLU A 63 9.78 -14.19 28.60
CA GLU A 63 10.82 -15.23 28.71
C GLU A 63 11.74 -14.97 29.92
N ALA A 64 12.08 -13.70 30.18
CA ALA A 64 12.90 -13.30 31.32
C ALA A 64 12.11 -13.15 32.65
N GLY A 65 10.80 -13.45 32.66
CA GLY A 65 9.95 -13.28 33.84
C GLY A 65 9.71 -11.81 34.24
N GLN A 66 9.87 -10.88 33.29
CA GLN A 66 9.62 -9.45 33.47
C GLN A 66 8.17 -9.09 33.10
N ASP A 67 7.69 -7.95 33.60
CA ASP A 67 6.38 -7.39 33.25
C ASP A 67 6.34 -6.83 31.81
N ASP A 68 5.15 -6.43 31.35
CA ASP A 68 4.94 -5.79 30.05
C ASP A 68 5.79 -4.50 29.91
N PRO A 69 6.77 -4.45 28.99
CA PRO A 69 7.63 -3.29 28.81
C PRO A 69 7.02 -2.20 27.91
N LEU A 70 5.87 -2.45 27.27
CA LEU A 70 5.29 -1.54 26.29
C LEU A 70 4.60 -0.36 26.97
N PRO A 71 4.84 0.88 26.51
CA PRO A 71 4.12 2.04 27.03
C PRO A 71 2.63 1.95 26.65
N PRO A 72 1.73 2.47 27.49
CA PRO A 72 0.31 2.53 27.15
C PRO A 72 0.09 3.45 25.95
N LEU A 73 -0.79 3.02 25.03
CA LEU A 73 -1.18 3.83 23.88
C LEU A 73 -2.03 5.02 24.33
N ALA A 74 -1.67 6.23 23.89
CA ALA A 74 -2.39 7.46 24.22
C ALA A 74 -3.80 7.52 23.61
N ILE A 75 -4.01 6.85 22.47
CA ILE A 75 -5.28 6.74 21.76
C ILE A 75 -5.42 5.33 21.17
N GLN A 76 -6.63 4.95 20.78
CA GLN A 76 -6.94 3.71 20.09
C GLN A 76 -7.44 3.96 18.67
N TYR A 77 -7.47 2.93 17.83
CA TYR A 77 -7.97 3.05 16.45
C TYR A 77 -9.40 3.63 16.34
N PRO A 78 -10.36 3.31 17.24
CA PRO A 78 -11.67 3.95 17.23
C PRO A 78 -11.62 5.48 17.42
N ASP A 79 -10.69 5.99 18.22
CA ASP A 79 -10.49 7.43 18.40
C ASP A 79 -10.03 8.08 17.11
N TYR A 80 -9.09 7.44 16.40
CA TYR A 80 -8.66 7.86 15.07
C TYR A 80 -9.83 7.85 14.07
N ALA A 81 -10.66 6.82 14.06
CA ALA A 81 -11.80 6.72 13.15
C ALA A 81 -12.85 7.81 13.43
N ALA A 82 -13.15 8.08 14.70
CA ALA A 82 -14.04 9.17 15.11
C ALA A 82 -13.47 10.53 14.71
N TRP A 83 -12.18 10.77 14.97
CA TRP A 83 -11.46 11.96 14.56
C TRP A 83 -11.50 12.15 13.03
N GLN A 84 -11.20 11.11 12.26
CA GLN A 84 -11.16 11.19 10.79
C GLN A 84 -12.53 11.57 10.22
N ARG A 85 -13.61 10.99 10.77
CA ARG A 85 -14.99 11.31 10.37
C ARG A 85 -15.36 12.76 10.66
N GLN A 86 -14.97 13.27 11.82
CA GLN A 86 -15.20 14.68 12.18
C GLN A 86 -14.35 15.62 11.31
N TRP A 87 -13.09 15.26 11.07
CA TRP A 87 -12.16 16.05 10.27
C TRP A 87 -12.57 16.13 8.79
N LEU A 88 -13.08 15.04 8.19
CA LEU A 88 -13.64 15.01 6.83
C LEU A 88 -15.13 15.39 6.82
N SER A 89 -15.47 16.56 7.35
CA SER A 89 -16.85 17.08 7.33
C SER A 89 -16.94 18.49 6.77
N GLY A 90 -18.19 18.92 6.47
CA GLY A 90 -18.49 20.28 6.02
C GLY A 90 -17.72 20.73 4.78
N GLU A 91 -17.19 21.95 4.84
CA GLU A 91 -16.44 22.60 3.75
C GLU A 91 -15.19 21.82 3.34
N ARG A 92 -14.51 21.15 4.28
CA ARG A 92 -13.30 20.37 3.98
C ARG A 92 -13.61 19.18 3.10
N LEU A 93 -14.70 18.47 3.37
CA LEU A 93 -15.15 17.37 2.53
C LEU A 93 -15.53 17.87 1.14
N GLN A 94 -16.24 18.99 1.06
CA GLN A 94 -16.67 19.59 -0.21
C GLN A 94 -15.48 20.03 -1.07
N SER A 95 -14.50 20.71 -0.48
CA SER A 95 -13.29 21.18 -1.18
C SER A 95 -12.42 20.02 -1.68
N GLN A 96 -12.18 19.00 -0.85
CA GLN A 96 -11.44 17.81 -1.29
C GLN A 96 -12.18 17.03 -2.39
N ALA A 97 -13.49 16.87 -2.27
CA ALA A 97 -14.29 16.23 -3.30
C ALA A 97 -14.24 17.02 -4.61
N GLN A 98 -14.35 18.35 -4.55
CA GLN A 98 -14.27 19.20 -5.75
C GLN A 98 -12.90 19.13 -6.41
N TYR A 99 -11.82 19.14 -5.61
CA TYR A 99 -10.47 18.97 -6.12
C TYR A 99 -10.35 17.67 -6.93
N TRP A 100 -10.80 16.53 -6.38
CA TRP A 100 -10.69 15.24 -7.06
C TRP A 100 -11.58 15.13 -8.30
N ARG A 101 -12.80 15.70 -8.28
CA ARG A 101 -13.65 15.80 -9.48
C ARG A 101 -12.95 16.57 -10.60
N ASN A 102 -12.31 17.69 -10.25
CA ASN A 102 -11.57 18.50 -11.22
C ASN A 102 -10.31 17.77 -11.71
N ALA A 103 -9.52 17.19 -10.81
CA ALA A 103 -8.28 16.50 -11.13
C ALA A 103 -8.48 15.24 -11.99
N LEU A 104 -9.61 14.56 -11.82
CA LEU A 104 -9.98 13.35 -12.57
C LEU A 104 -10.97 13.63 -13.72
N SER A 105 -11.26 14.91 -14.00
CA SER A 105 -12.12 15.26 -15.12
C SER A 105 -11.51 14.78 -16.43
N GLY A 106 -12.28 14.02 -17.20
CA GLY A 106 -11.84 13.43 -18.47
C GLY A 106 -10.78 12.32 -18.33
N ALA A 107 -10.51 11.83 -17.12
CA ALA A 107 -9.64 10.67 -16.93
C ALA A 107 -10.27 9.42 -17.56
N PRO A 108 -9.48 8.54 -18.18
CA PRO A 108 -10.01 7.31 -18.76
C PRO A 108 -10.61 6.42 -17.66
N ALA A 109 -11.85 5.96 -17.88
CA ALA A 109 -12.52 5.06 -16.95
C ALA A 109 -11.79 3.71 -16.80
N ARG A 110 -11.00 3.32 -17.82
CA ARG A 110 -10.27 2.06 -17.85
C ARG A 110 -8.97 2.18 -18.65
N LEU A 111 -7.94 1.51 -18.17
CA LEU A 111 -6.71 1.25 -18.92
C LEU A 111 -6.93 0.02 -19.84
N ALA A 112 -6.77 0.18 -21.15
CA ALA A 112 -7.01 -0.83 -22.17
C ALA A 112 -5.76 -1.69 -22.40
N LEU A 113 -5.41 -2.53 -21.42
CA LEU A 113 -4.27 -3.43 -21.54
C LEU A 113 -4.55 -4.61 -22.48
N PRO A 114 -3.52 -5.12 -23.19
CA PRO A 114 -3.64 -6.33 -23.99
C PRO A 114 -3.79 -7.53 -23.04
N THR A 115 -5.04 -7.96 -22.83
CA THR A 115 -5.40 -9.04 -21.91
C THR A 115 -5.69 -10.31 -22.70
N ASP A 116 -5.22 -11.45 -22.20
CA ASP A 116 -5.42 -12.75 -22.87
C ASP A 116 -6.89 -13.21 -22.86
N ARG A 117 -7.71 -12.63 -21.97
CA ARG A 117 -9.12 -12.98 -21.77
C ARG A 117 -9.95 -11.73 -21.52
N VAL A 118 -11.20 -11.76 -22.00
CA VAL A 118 -12.19 -10.72 -21.71
C VAL A 118 -12.44 -10.64 -20.20
N ARG A 119 -12.57 -9.42 -19.68
CA ARG A 119 -12.90 -9.20 -18.26
C ARG A 119 -14.30 -9.78 -17.97
N PRO A 120 -14.42 -10.74 -17.02
CA PRO A 120 -15.72 -11.28 -16.62
C PRO A 120 -16.51 -10.25 -15.80
N ALA A 121 -17.84 -10.39 -15.76
CA ALA A 121 -18.72 -9.56 -14.93
C ALA A 121 -18.47 -9.77 -13.43
N GLN A 122 -18.14 -11.00 -13.02
CA GLN A 122 -17.75 -11.34 -11.65
C GLN A 122 -16.25 -11.62 -11.58
N GLN A 123 -15.57 -10.94 -10.66
CA GLN A 123 -14.13 -11.12 -10.43
C GLN A 123 -13.88 -12.38 -9.60
N SER A 124 -12.94 -13.24 -10.04
CA SER A 124 -12.57 -14.46 -9.31
C SER A 124 -11.59 -14.23 -8.15
N PHE A 125 -10.96 -13.05 -8.10
CA PHE A 125 -9.87 -12.69 -7.17
C PHE A 125 -8.63 -13.60 -7.24
N ALA A 126 -8.61 -14.60 -8.11
CA ALA A 126 -7.42 -15.42 -8.37
C ALA A 126 -6.35 -14.58 -9.06
N GLY A 127 -5.13 -14.62 -8.52
CA GLY A 127 -3.98 -13.89 -9.05
C GLY A 127 -2.70 -14.71 -8.90
N ALA A 128 -1.68 -14.32 -9.64
CA ALA A 128 -0.33 -14.87 -9.56
C ALA A 128 0.68 -13.71 -9.47
N THR A 129 1.89 -14.02 -9.02
CA THR A 129 2.97 -13.05 -8.89
C THR A 129 4.14 -13.46 -9.76
N VAL A 130 4.65 -12.53 -10.57
CA VAL A 130 5.89 -12.70 -11.32
C VAL A 130 6.94 -11.77 -10.68
N PRO A 131 7.96 -12.30 -10.01
CA PRO A 131 8.99 -11.47 -9.40
C PRO A 131 9.82 -10.79 -10.49
N ILE A 132 10.11 -9.50 -10.30
CA ILE A 132 11.01 -8.73 -11.15
C ILE A 132 12.14 -8.21 -10.27
N VAL A 133 13.37 -8.54 -10.64
CA VAL A 133 14.58 -8.07 -9.95
C VAL A 133 15.24 -6.98 -10.78
N ILE A 134 15.41 -5.80 -10.18
CA ILE A 134 16.21 -4.71 -10.75
C ILE A 134 17.60 -4.83 -10.12
N ASP A 135 18.61 -5.12 -10.94
CA ASP A 135 19.97 -5.33 -10.44
C ASP A 135 20.57 -4.06 -9.79
N ALA A 136 21.69 -4.27 -9.10
CA ALA A 136 22.36 -3.21 -8.35
C ALA A 136 22.89 -2.09 -9.26
N ASP A 137 23.34 -2.40 -10.48
CA ASP A 137 23.86 -1.39 -11.39
C ASP A 137 22.75 -0.47 -11.89
N LEU A 138 21.66 -1.06 -12.39
CA LEU A 138 20.48 -0.33 -12.83
C LEU A 138 19.88 0.49 -11.67
N THR A 139 19.82 -0.07 -10.46
CA THR A 139 19.36 0.66 -9.27
C THR A 139 20.23 1.90 -8.98
N ARG A 140 21.56 1.79 -9.08
CA ARG A 140 22.46 2.95 -8.90
C ARG A 140 22.24 4.01 -9.97
N ARG A 141 22.08 3.60 -11.24
CA ARG A 141 21.81 4.50 -12.37
C ARG A 141 20.47 5.23 -12.21
N LEU A 142 19.42 4.53 -11.79
CA LEU A 142 18.12 5.13 -11.49
C LEU A 142 18.24 6.15 -10.34
N LYS A 143 18.91 5.80 -9.23
CA LYS A 143 19.15 6.75 -8.13
C LYS A 143 19.90 8.00 -8.58
N ARG A 144 20.85 7.88 -9.50
CA ARG A 144 21.57 9.02 -10.07
C ARG A 144 20.65 9.88 -10.93
N LEU A 145 19.85 9.27 -11.80
CA LEU A 145 18.87 9.97 -12.62
C LEU A 145 17.85 10.73 -11.75
N SER A 146 17.34 10.11 -10.70
CA SER A 146 16.42 10.75 -9.76
C SER A 146 17.02 12.03 -9.18
N ARG A 147 18.28 11.98 -8.72
CA ARG A 147 19.00 13.14 -8.16
C ARG A 147 19.22 14.25 -9.21
N GLN A 148 19.61 13.88 -10.43
CA GLN A 148 19.82 14.85 -11.52
C GLN A 148 18.56 15.67 -11.84
N HIS A 149 17.38 15.07 -11.65
CA HIS A 149 16.09 15.74 -11.88
C HIS A 149 15.42 16.24 -10.59
N GLY A 150 16.07 16.18 -9.43
CA GLY A 150 15.46 16.61 -8.16
C GLY A 150 14.23 15.79 -7.76
N THR A 151 14.16 14.51 -8.17
CA THR A 151 13.04 13.60 -7.90
C THR A 151 13.45 12.47 -6.97
N THR A 152 12.46 11.79 -6.37
CA THR A 152 12.72 10.56 -5.62
C THR A 152 12.80 9.35 -6.56
N LEU A 153 13.46 8.28 -6.11
CA LEU A 153 13.51 7.02 -6.86
C LEU A 153 12.11 6.49 -7.18
N PHE A 154 11.18 6.62 -6.22
CA PHE A 154 9.77 6.28 -6.42
C PHE A 154 9.15 7.00 -7.62
N MET A 155 9.37 8.32 -7.74
CA MET A 155 8.84 9.11 -8.86
C MET A 155 9.42 8.66 -10.20
N THR A 156 10.73 8.35 -10.24
CA THR A 156 11.40 7.87 -11.45
C THR A 156 10.84 6.51 -11.90
N VAL A 157 10.70 5.56 -10.98
CA VAL A 157 10.15 4.23 -11.29
C VAL A 157 8.66 4.32 -11.67
N LEU A 158 7.86 5.13 -10.95
CA LEU A 158 6.46 5.35 -11.28
C LEU A 158 6.28 5.94 -12.68
N ALA A 159 7.16 6.85 -13.09
CA ALA A 159 7.14 7.42 -14.43
C ALA A 159 7.52 6.40 -15.51
N ALA A 160 8.54 5.57 -15.26
CA ALA A 160 8.88 4.46 -16.15
C ALA A 160 7.70 3.49 -16.29
N TRP A 161 7.02 3.19 -15.18
CA TRP A 161 5.82 2.35 -15.18
C TRP A 161 4.67 2.98 -15.97
N ALA A 162 4.39 4.27 -15.79
CA ALA A 162 3.39 5.00 -16.57
C ALA A 162 3.70 4.95 -18.08
N ALA A 163 4.96 5.08 -18.47
CA ALA A 163 5.38 4.98 -19.86
C ALA A 163 5.15 3.57 -20.44
N VAL A 164 5.43 2.51 -19.67
CA VAL A 164 5.12 1.13 -20.07
C VAL A 164 3.62 0.94 -20.25
N LEU A 165 2.81 1.38 -19.29
CA LEU A 165 1.35 1.27 -19.34
C LEU A 165 0.77 2.03 -20.54
N SER A 166 1.25 3.25 -20.80
CA SER A 166 0.85 4.05 -21.95
C SER A 166 1.18 3.35 -23.28
N ARG A 167 2.39 2.79 -23.40
CA ARG A 167 2.79 2.04 -24.60
C ARG A 167 1.97 0.77 -24.82
N LEU A 168 1.67 0.02 -23.76
CA LEU A 168 0.88 -1.21 -23.86
C LEU A 168 -0.59 -0.94 -24.17
N SER A 169 -1.15 0.12 -23.60
CA SER A 169 -2.57 0.46 -23.79
C SER A 169 -2.84 1.32 -25.03
N GLY A 170 -1.82 1.95 -25.60
CA GLY A 170 -1.99 2.98 -26.62
C GLY A 170 -2.62 4.27 -26.11
N GLN A 171 -2.78 4.43 -24.79
CA GLN A 171 -3.39 5.61 -24.18
C GLN A 171 -2.33 6.61 -23.71
N ASP A 172 -2.54 7.88 -24.01
CA ASP A 172 -1.63 8.96 -23.61
C ASP A 172 -1.88 9.46 -22.17
N ASP A 173 -3.04 9.15 -21.57
CA ASP A 173 -3.36 9.45 -20.17
C ASP A 173 -3.49 8.15 -19.38
N VAL A 174 -2.71 8.02 -18.31
CA VAL A 174 -2.72 6.85 -17.41
C VAL A 174 -2.93 7.34 -15.98
N VAL A 175 -3.91 6.75 -15.29
CA VAL A 175 -4.16 6.99 -13.87
C VAL A 175 -3.66 5.80 -13.06
N ILE A 176 -2.73 6.06 -12.13
CA ILE A 176 -2.12 5.04 -11.29
C ILE A 176 -2.48 5.30 -9.83
N GLY A 177 -3.04 4.31 -9.15
CA GLY A 177 -3.25 4.32 -7.70
C GLY A 177 -1.92 4.12 -6.96
N VAL A 178 -1.66 4.99 -5.99
CA VAL A 178 -0.45 4.96 -5.15
C VAL A 178 -0.90 4.93 -3.69
N PRO A 179 -0.57 3.85 -2.94
CA PRO A 179 -0.84 3.81 -1.52
C PRO A 179 0.06 4.81 -0.77
N SER A 180 -0.52 5.47 0.23
CA SER A 180 0.14 6.29 1.23
C SER A 180 -0.12 5.66 2.59
N ALA A 181 0.90 5.61 3.44
CA ALA A 181 0.75 5.13 4.82
C ALA A 181 -0.28 5.93 5.61
N ASN A 182 -0.51 7.20 5.24
CA ASN A 182 -1.49 8.08 5.88
C ASN A 182 -1.28 8.25 7.39
N ARG A 183 -0.03 8.07 7.86
CA ARG A 183 0.41 8.26 9.25
C ARG A 183 1.23 9.55 9.34
N GLY A 184 0.54 10.68 9.32
CA GLY A 184 1.15 12.01 9.37
C GLY A 184 1.23 12.61 10.78
N ARG A 185 0.88 11.84 11.80
CA ARG A 185 0.76 12.25 13.21
C ARG A 185 1.46 11.22 14.08
N ARG A 186 2.22 11.68 15.08
CA ARG A 186 3.01 10.79 15.95
C ARG A 186 2.13 9.82 16.74
N GLU A 187 0.96 10.28 17.16
CA GLU A 187 0.01 9.55 17.99
C GLU A 187 -0.56 8.30 17.29
N ILE A 188 -0.46 8.24 15.95
CA ILE A 188 -0.94 7.10 15.15
C ILE A 188 0.21 6.26 14.57
N GLU A 189 1.48 6.56 14.83
CA GLU A 189 2.62 5.80 14.28
C GLU A 189 2.75 4.41 14.93
N GLU A 190 2.41 4.32 16.22
CA GLU A 190 2.51 3.10 17.02
C GLU A 190 1.20 2.30 17.06
N LEU A 191 0.14 2.79 16.41
CA LEU A 191 -1.14 2.08 16.41
C LEU A 191 -1.17 0.93 15.39
N ILE A 192 -1.74 -0.19 15.82
CA ILE A 192 -2.20 -1.24 14.90
C ILE A 192 -3.60 -0.88 14.43
N GLY A 193 -3.79 -0.85 13.11
CA GLY A 193 -5.02 -0.45 12.45
C GLY A 193 -4.87 -0.34 10.93
N PHE A 194 -5.95 0.01 10.24
CA PHE A 194 -5.95 0.25 8.80
C PHE A 194 -5.91 1.76 8.51
N PHE A 195 -4.72 2.29 8.21
CA PHE A 195 -4.54 3.71 7.95
C PHE A 195 -4.35 4.01 6.47
N VAL A 196 -3.84 3.04 5.69
CA VAL A 196 -3.49 3.22 4.28
C VAL A 196 -4.59 3.90 3.49
N ASN A 197 -4.20 4.96 2.79
CA ASN A 197 -5.06 5.65 1.83
C ASN A 197 -4.48 5.49 0.42
N THR A 198 -5.33 5.41 -0.59
CA THR A 198 -4.89 5.33 -1.99
C THR A 198 -5.12 6.66 -2.69
N THR A 199 -4.04 7.27 -3.19
CA THR A 199 -4.12 8.50 -3.99
C THR A 199 -3.92 8.17 -5.46
N CYS A 200 -4.66 8.82 -6.35
CA CYS A 200 -4.47 8.64 -7.79
C CYS A 200 -3.47 9.65 -8.34
N ARG A 201 -2.63 9.19 -9.27
CA ARG A 201 -1.66 10.00 -10.01
C ARG A 201 -1.95 9.85 -11.50
N SER A 202 -2.44 10.91 -12.13
CA SER A 202 -2.55 10.99 -13.60
C SER A 202 -1.19 11.37 -14.18
N SER A 203 -0.83 10.70 -15.27
CA SER A 203 0.35 10.98 -16.08
C SER A 203 -0.10 11.08 -17.53
N ARG A 204 0.11 12.25 -18.14
CA ARG A 204 -0.19 12.50 -19.55
C ARG A 204 1.11 12.59 -20.36
N SER A 205 1.26 11.78 -21.40
CA SER A 205 2.35 11.90 -22.37
C SER A 205 1.86 12.64 -23.62
N SER A 206 2.39 13.82 -23.91
CA SER A 206 2.13 14.48 -25.20
C SER A 206 3.01 13.87 -26.29
N ARG A 207 2.41 13.22 -27.31
CA ARG A 207 3.17 12.72 -28.47
C ARG A 207 3.68 13.82 -29.44
N SER A 208 3.31 15.09 -29.26
CA SER A 208 3.79 16.19 -30.10
C SER A 208 4.91 17.00 -29.45
N ARG A 209 6.14 16.50 -29.55
CA ARG A 209 7.37 17.31 -29.71
C ARG A 209 8.54 16.38 -29.96
N SER A 210 9.13 16.51 -31.13
CA SER A 210 10.40 15.94 -31.55
C SER A 210 11.55 16.40 -30.63
N ARG A 211 11.67 15.77 -29.45
CA ARG A 211 12.86 15.74 -28.59
C ARG A 211 12.89 14.41 -27.84
N PRO A 212 14.06 13.74 -27.68
CA PRO A 212 14.18 12.55 -26.85
C PRO A 212 14.15 12.97 -25.38
N GLY A 213 12.95 13.20 -24.85
CA GLY A 213 12.75 13.59 -23.46
C GLY A 213 11.28 13.44 -23.09
N ILE A 214 10.97 12.45 -22.25
CA ILE A 214 9.66 12.31 -21.62
C ILE A 214 9.50 13.50 -20.68
N LEU A 215 8.81 14.55 -21.12
CA LEU A 215 8.47 15.68 -20.26
C LEU A 215 7.26 15.26 -19.40
N ILE A 216 7.52 14.87 -18.16
CA ILE A 216 6.48 14.56 -17.18
C ILE A 216 5.97 15.91 -16.62
N THR A 217 4.91 16.46 -17.20
CA THR A 217 4.23 17.61 -16.61
C THR A 217 3.42 17.14 -15.40
N ARG A 218 3.94 17.43 -14.20
CA ARG A 218 3.15 17.31 -12.97
C ARG A 218 2.34 18.58 -12.76
N ARG A 219 1.02 18.45 -12.60
CA ARG A 219 0.27 19.32 -11.68
C ARG A 219 0.39 18.69 -10.29
N CYS A 220 1.33 19.20 -9.50
CA CYS A 220 1.41 18.92 -8.07
C CYS A 220 0.92 20.20 -7.37
N SER A 221 -0.30 20.22 -6.87
CA SER A 221 -0.72 21.24 -5.91
C SER A 221 -0.36 20.78 -4.50
N ARG A 222 0.25 21.69 -3.73
CA ARG A 222 0.42 21.58 -2.28
C ARG A 222 -0.94 21.55 -1.59
#